data_AF-A0A544QLA3-F1
#
_entry.id   AF-A0A544QLA3-F1
#
_cell.length_a   1.000
_cell.length_b   1.000
_cell.length_c   1.000
_cell.angle_alpha   90.00
_cell.angle_beta   90.00
_cell.angle_gamma   90.00
#
_symmetry.space_group_name_H-M   'P 1'
#
loop_
_entity.id
_entity.type
_entity.pdbx_description
1 polymer ?
#
loop_
_entity_poly.entity_id
_entity_poly.type
_entity_poly.pdbx_seq_one_letter_code
_entity_poly.pdbx_strand_id
1 'polypeptide(L)' 'MSLELSDDGEVWLVRDEETGVATEGETRQQALEMLDDAVAAYNGEAGREPTDEELREMGVDPDENTSGELPDILK' A
#
# COMPACT_ATOMS: atom_id res chain seq x y z
N MET A 1 15.81 -1.13 3.95
CA MET A 1 14.86 -2.15 3.50
C MET A 1 14.88 -3.32 4.48
N SER A 2 13.71 -3.80 4.91
CA SER A 2 13.55 -5.05 5.67
C SER A 2 12.84 -6.13 4.84
N LEU A 3 13.12 -7.39 5.16
CA LEU A 3 12.52 -8.56 4.53
C LEU A 3 12.36 -9.65 5.60
N GLU A 4 11.13 -10.10 5.80
CA GLU A 4 10.77 -11.08 6.83
C GLU A 4 9.76 -12.09 6.27
N LEU A 5 9.82 -13.33 6.75
CA LEU A 5 8.76 -14.30 6.51
C LEU A 5 7.76 -14.18 7.68
N SER A 6 6.46 -14.23 7.39
CA SER A 6 5.41 -14.17 8.42
C SER A 6 5.56 -15.28 9.46
N ASP A 7 4.98 -15.05 10.64
CA ASP A 7 5.05 -16.00 11.76
C ASP A 7 4.48 -17.39 11.43
N ASP A 8 3.48 -17.45 10.54
CA ASP A 8 2.90 -18.69 10.01
C ASP A 8 3.70 -19.31 8.85
N GLY A 9 4.69 -18.58 8.32
CA GLY A 9 5.55 -19.04 7.24
C GLY A 9 4.94 -18.95 5.84
N GLU A 10 3.76 -18.33 5.68
CA GLU A 10 2.99 -18.36 4.44
C GLU A 10 3.31 -17.19 3.48
N VAL A 11 3.71 -16.02 3.99
CA VAL A 11 3.93 -14.83 3.19
C VAL A 11 5.27 -14.15 3.50
N TRP A 12 5.88 -13.58 2.48
CA TRP A 12 7.03 -12.70 2.59
C TRP A 12 6.56 -11.26 2.72
N LEU A 13 7.05 -10.57 3.74
CA LEU A 13 6.84 -9.16 4.00
C LEU A 13 8.11 -8.40 3.60
N VAL A 14 7.98 -7.38 2.75
CA VAL A 14 9.10 -6.48 2.42
C VAL A 14 8.70 -5.05 2.74
N ARG A 15 9.64 -4.27 3.26
CA ARG A 15 9.45 -2.84 3.49
C ARG A 15 10.65 -2.05 2.96
N ASP A 16 10.38 -1.03 2.18
CA ASP A 16 11.32 0.04 1.95
C ASP A 16 11.31 1.00 3.15
N GLU A 17 12.47 1.20 3.77
CA GLU A 17 12.56 1.97 5.04
C GLU A 17 12.60 3.48 4.80
N GLU A 18 12.99 3.91 3.59
CA GLU A 18 13.08 5.32 3.24
C GLU A 18 11.69 5.92 2.99
N THR A 19 10.87 5.24 2.19
CA THR A 19 9.49 5.65 1.88
C THR A 19 8.46 5.11 2.89
N GLY A 20 8.82 4.07 3.64
CA GLY A 20 7.90 3.35 4.52
C GLY A 20 6.93 2.42 3.80
N VAL A 21 6.99 2.34 2.46
CA VAL A 21 6.16 1.45 1.65
C VAL A 21 6.46 0.00 2.00
N ALA A 22 5.42 -0.81 2.12
CA ALA A 22 5.53 -2.23 2.39
C ALA A 22 4.61 -3.04 1.49
N THR A 23 5.06 -4.23 1.11
CA THR A 23 4.34 -5.19 0.27
C THR A 23 4.46 -6.59 0.84
N GLU A 24 3.54 -7.46 0.40
CA GLU A 24 3.54 -8.87 0.76
C GLU A 24 3.43 -9.75 -0.49
N GLY A 25 3.89 -11.00 -0.39
CA GLY A 25 3.74 -11.98 -1.47
C GLY A 25 3.98 -13.41 -1.00
N GLU A 26 3.32 -14.38 -1.64
CA GLU A 26 3.48 -15.82 -1.34
C GLU A 26 4.92 -16.30 -1.57
N THR A 27 5.67 -15.58 -2.41
CA THR A 27 7.09 -15.81 -2.63
C THR A 27 7.90 -14.54 -2.37
N ARG A 28 9.16 -14.73 -1.96
CA ARG A 28 10.12 -13.64 -1.79
C ARG A 28 10.24 -12.78 -3.04
N GLN A 29 10.23 -13.42 -4.22
CA GLN A 29 10.35 -12.72 -5.50
C GLN A 29 9.14 -11.84 -5.76
N GLN A 30 7.92 -12.39 -5.60
CA GLN A 30 6.69 -11.64 -5.79
C GLN A 30 6.62 -10.42 -4.86
N ALA A 31 6.96 -10.59 -3.59
CA ALA A 31 6.92 -9.50 -2.62
C ALA A 31 7.90 -8.36 -2.99
N LEU A 32 9.10 -8.71 -3.50
CA LEU A 32 10.09 -7.75 -4.00
C LEU A 32 9.64 -7.06 -5.30
N GLU A 33 9.10 -7.80 -6.26
CA GLU A 33 8.59 -7.23 -7.52
C GLU A 33 7.44 -6.24 -7.25
N MET A 34 6.53 -6.59 -6.32
CA MET A 34 5.48 -5.67 -5.89
C MET A 34 6.04 -4.44 -5.17
N LEU A 35 7.15 -4.57 -4.43
CA LEU A 35 7.75 -3.44 -3.74
C LEU A 35 8.29 -2.41 -4.74
N ASP A 36 8.96 -2.85 -5.79
CA ASP A 36 9.49 -1.96 -6.83
C ASP A 36 8.36 -1.13 -7.48
N ASP A 37 7.26 -1.78 -7.86
CA ASP A 37 6.09 -1.11 -8.43
C ASP A 37 5.43 -0.14 -7.44
N ALA A 38 5.29 -0.54 -6.17
CA ALA A 38 4.67 0.28 -5.13
C ALA A 38 5.51 1.52 -4.78
N VAL A 39 6.84 1.38 -4.73
CA VAL A 39 7.77 2.50 -4.51
C VAL A 39 7.75 3.46 -5.69
N ALA A 40 7.75 2.96 -6.93
CA ALA A 40 7.61 3.80 -8.11
C ALA A 40 6.27 4.55 -8.10
N ALA A 41 5.17 3.91 -7.70
CA ALA A 41 3.88 4.56 -7.54
C ALA A 41 3.89 5.63 -6.43
N TYR A 42 4.51 5.34 -5.28
CA TYR A 42 4.68 6.30 -4.18
C TYR A 42 5.44 7.56 -4.62
N ASN A 43 6.48 7.39 -5.44
CA ASN A 43 7.26 8.49 -5.99
C ASN A 43 6.58 9.22 -7.16
N GLY A 44 5.39 8.77 -7.60
CA GLY A 44 4.69 9.31 -8.75
C GLY A 44 5.36 8.99 -10.10
N GLU A 45 6.22 7.97 -10.13
CA GLU A 45 6.95 7.51 -11.32
C GLU A 45 6.18 6.42 -12.08
N ALA A 46 5.21 5.77 -11.43
CA ALA A 46 4.33 4.75 -12.01
C ALA A 46 2.88 4.93 -11.59
N GLY A 47 1.96 4.36 -12.37
CA GLY A 47 0.52 4.47 -12.15
C GLY A 47 -0.03 5.87 -12.45
N ARG A 48 -1.26 6.11 -11.99
CA ARG A 48 -1.90 7.43 -12.02
C ARG A 48 -2.96 7.49 -10.93
N GLU A 49 -3.29 8.70 -10.51
CA GLU A 49 -4.46 8.93 -9.67
C GLU A 49 -5.74 8.51 -10.43
N PRO A 50 -6.69 7.82 -9.76
CA PRO A 50 -8.01 7.60 -10.32
C PRO A 50 -8.75 8.93 -10.49
N THR A 51 -9.62 9.01 -11.50
CA THR A 51 -10.47 10.19 -11.67
C THR A 51 -11.69 10.11 -10.75
N ASP A 52 -12.30 11.25 -10.43
CA ASP A 52 -13.54 11.29 -9.65
C ASP A 52 -14.68 10.46 -10.26
N GLU A 53 -14.73 10.36 -11.58
CA GLU A 53 -15.74 9.54 -12.28
C GLU A 53 -15.51 8.05 -12.01
N GLU A 54 -14.27 7.59 -12.12
CA GLU A 54 -13.90 6.19 -11.83
C GLU A 54 -14.17 5.81 -10.37
N LEU A 55 -13.89 6.72 -9.43
CA LEU A 55 -14.20 6.53 -8.02
C LEU A 55 -15.72 6.39 -7.81
N ARG A 56 -16.51 7.29 -8.40
CA ARG A 56 -17.98 7.27 -8.28
C ARG A 56 -18.59 6.03 -8.91
N GLU A 57 -18.06 5.54 -10.04
CA GLU A 57 -18.47 4.27 -10.65
C GLU A 57 -18.23 3.07 -9.72
N MET A 58 -17.17 3.12 -8.91
CA MET A 58 -16.88 2.12 -7.88
C MET A 58 -17.67 2.32 -6.57
N GLY A 59 -18.55 3.34 -6.51
CA GLY A 59 -19.34 3.66 -5.33
C GLY A 59 -18.56 4.42 -4.25
N VAL A 60 -17.43 5.02 -4.60
CA VAL A 60 -16.61 5.85 -3.73
C VAL A 60 -16.87 7.32 -4.06
N ASP A 61 -17.36 8.10 -3.10
CA ASP A 61 -17.49 9.55 -3.26
C ASP A 61 -16.17 10.23 -2.86
N PRO A 62 -15.42 10.84 -3.81
CA PRO A 62 -14.18 11.53 -3.48
C PRO A 62 -14.37 12.71 -2.52
N ASP A 63 -15.55 13.34 -2.52
CA ASP A 63 -15.84 14.47 -1.63
C ASP A 63 -16.08 14.03 -0.17
N GLU A 64 -16.37 12.74 0.06
CA GLU A 64 -16.54 12.16 1.40
C GLU A 64 -15.23 11.57 1.98
N ASN A 65 -14.10 11.68 1.28
CA ASN A 65 -12.80 11.19 1.73
C ASN A 65 -12.19 12.10 2.81
N THR A 66 -12.83 12.14 3.97
CA THR A 66 -12.42 12.92 5.14
C THR A 66 -12.10 11.97 6.29
N SER A 67 -11.02 12.27 7.03
CA SER A 67 -10.71 11.59 8.28
C SER A 67 -11.16 12.45 9.47
N GLY A 68 -11.85 11.82 10.43
CA GLY A 68 -12.21 12.44 11.70
C GLY A 68 -11.11 12.26 12.76
N GLU A 69 -11.39 12.73 13.98
CA GLU A 69 -10.54 12.44 15.14
C GLU A 69 -10.49 10.93 15.42
N LEU A 70 -9.28 10.40 15.59
CA LEU A 70 -9.09 9.01 16.00
C LEU A 70 -9.69 8.80 17.40
N PRO A 71 -10.38 7.67 17.65
CA PRO A 71 -10.75 7.25 19.00
C PRO A 71 -9.51 7.19 19.92
N ASP A 72 -9.66 7.52 21.21
CA ASP A 72 -8.51 7.54 22.15
C ASP A 72 -7.81 6.17 22.29
N ILE A 73 -8.51 5.07 22.00
CA ILE A 73 -7.93 3.71 21.98
C ILE A 73 -7.00 3.46 20.78
N LEU A 74 -7.09 4.29 19.74
CA LEU A 74 -6.27 4.24 18.52
C LEU A 74 -5.26 5.40 18.42
N LYS A 75 -5.12 6.21 19.49
CA LYS A 75 -4.10 7.25 19.61
C LYS A 75 -2.82 6.73 20.23
#